data_AF-A0A5N0EHN0-F1
#
_entry.id   AF-A0A5N0EHN0-F1
#
_cell.length_a   1.000
_cell.length_b   1.000
_cell.length_c   1.000
_cell.angle_alpha   90.00
_cell.angle_beta   90.00
_cell.angle_gamma   90.00
#
_symmetry.space_group_name_H-M   'P 1'
#
loop_
_entity.id
_entity.type
_entity.pdbx_description
1 polymer ?
#
loop_
_entity_poly.entity_id
_entity_poly.type
_entity_poly.pdbx_seq_one_letter_code
_entity_poly.pdbx_strand_id
1 'polypeptide(L)'
;MDDSSLIWDDGALVTIDQRGLPHEVRELRLGTVDAVIDAIRVLAIRGAPAIGIAGAFGVVIATAAHTVDGVVDEDRVQADADRIAAARPTAVNLAWAVQRVRTKLAEGADAVLAETLDMLAEDGRVNRAAATHAADLVQRLCPDRPLRVLTHCNTGRLATSAFGTAIGALRVLSERGAIENVLVDETRPLLQGARLTTWELAEAGIPHRLTIDSAAAWAMATGQVDCVLVGADRVTVNGDVANKIGTYALALAARHHGIPFIVVAPESTRDPNMATGRDIVVEERAAAEVIGFGGVATAPDGTEVFNPAFDVTPGDLVTAVVTELGVVHSAAGDSASTPGDPRPGKVIADIARGLYQRGWMPGTAGNISVRTGETAVITGSGLSKGELTEHDMVTVLVADSTPTAGSRKPSAETTIHTAAYRTTSAQAVVHIHPPFATALATRVGASDAVTTLRITDYELIKGLGGTEPAVIDIPVFPNWADVPRIGADIERYLAEHPAAPPILFITGHGITAWGDNISQARDRAECLEALCELVSRTGRLNAFGARDETLEIGLI
;
A
#
# COMPACT_ATOMS: atom_id res chain seq x y z
N MET A 1 3.61 -24.28 13.29
CA MET A 1 2.48 -23.65 13.99
C MET A 1 1.89 -22.68 12.99
N ASP A 2 0.57 -22.73 12.78
CA ASP A 2 -0.13 -21.71 12.00
C ASP A 2 0.32 -20.32 12.46
N ASP A 3 0.52 -19.40 11.52
CA ASP A 3 0.99 -18.01 11.73
C ASP A 3 0.07 -17.16 12.64
N SER A 4 -0.93 -17.77 13.29
CA SER A 4 -1.99 -17.14 14.09
C SER A 4 -1.65 -17.10 15.59
N SER A 5 -2.00 -16.00 16.25
CA SER A 5 -1.95 -15.84 17.70
C SER A 5 -3.27 -16.21 18.40
N LEU A 6 -4.32 -16.50 17.62
CA LEU A 6 -5.66 -16.87 18.07
C LEU A 6 -6.07 -18.18 17.41
N ILE A 7 -6.36 -19.19 18.22
CA ILE A 7 -6.71 -20.53 17.74
C ILE A 7 -8.06 -20.91 18.36
N TRP A 8 -8.96 -21.46 17.55
CA TRP A 8 -10.17 -22.09 18.06
C TRP A 8 -9.91 -23.57 18.27
N ASP A 9 -10.09 -24.05 19.49
CA ASP A 9 -9.84 -25.44 19.84
C ASP A 9 -10.89 -25.94 20.84
N ASP A 10 -11.63 -26.96 20.44
CA ASP A 10 -12.64 -27.67 21.25
C ASP A 10 -13.51 -26.73 22.12
N GLY A 11 -14.20 -25.81 21.44
CA GLY A 11 -15.15 -24.87 22.06
C GLY A 11 -14.52 -23.71 22.84
N ALA A 12 -13.20 -23.51 22.75
CA ALA A 12 -12.50 -22.44 23.45
C ALA A 12 -11.58 -21.64 22.52
N LEU A 13 -11.38 -20.36 22.86
CA LEU A 13 -10.32 -19.54 22.29
C LEU A 13 -9.01 -19.83 23.01
N VAL A 14 -8.00 -20.26 22.26
CA VAL A 14 -6.64 -20.48 22.71
C VAL A 14 -5.73 -19.37 22.19
N THR A 15 -4.94 -18.76 23.08
CA THR A 15 -4.02 -17.66 22.75
C THR A 15 -2.84 -17.58 23.73
N ILE A 16 -1.84 -16.75 23.44
CA ILE A 16 -0.70 -16.52 24.33
C ILE A 16 -1.02 -15.36 25.29
N ASP A 17 -0.75 -15.54 26.59
CA ASP A 17 -0.79 -14.44 27.56
C ASP A 17 0.38 -13.48 27.32
N GLN A 18 0.11 -12.37 26.63
CA GLN A 18 1.13 -11.38 26.29
C GLN A 18 1.75 -10.70 27.52
N ARG A 19 1.15 -10.82 28.71
CA ARG A 19 1.70 -10.27 29.97
C ARG A 19 2.88 -11.08 30.47
N GLY A 20 2.92 -12.39 30.19
CA GLY A 20 4.02 -13.28 30.56
C GLY A 20 5.28 -13.08 29.73
N LEU A 21 5.12 -12.61 28.48
CA LEU A 21 6.24 -12.37 27.58
C LEU A 21 7.12 -11.19 28.04
N PRO A 22 8.46 -11.24 27.87
CA PRO A 22 9.21 -12.31 27.18
C PRO A 22 9.66 -13.45 28.10
N HIS A 23 9.31 -13.42 29.40
CA HIS A 23 9.87 -14.35 30.40
C HIS A 23 9.25 -15.74 30.32
N GLU A 24 7.96 -15.82 30.01
CA GLU A 24 7.22 -17.08 29.98
C GLU A 24 6.17 -17.07 28.87
N VAL A 25 6.18 -18.11 28.05
CA VAL A 25 5.12 -18.38 27.06
C VAL A 25 4.03 -19.16 27.77
N ARG A 26 2.98 -18.46 28.20
CA ARG A 26 1.79 -19.06 28.83
C ARG A 26 0.66 -19.09 27.83
N GLU A 27 0.01 -20.24 27.70
CA GLU A 27 -1.20 -20.38 26.91
C GLU A 27 -2.43 -20.09 27.78
N LEU A 28 -3.39 -19.34 27.23
CA LEU A 28 -4.69 -19.10 27.81
C LEU A 28 -5.73 -19.86 27.00
N ARG A 29 -6.51 -20.69 27.69
CA ARG A 29 -7.72 -21.33 27.14
C ARG A 29 -8.95 -20.65 27.71
N LEU A 30 -9.67 -19.92 26.87
CA LEU A 30 -10.79 -19.06 27.25
C LEU A 30 -12.10 -19.71 26.77
N GLY A 31 -12.85 -20.29 27.71
CA GLY A 31 -14.11 -20.99 27.43
C GLY A 31 -15.37 -20.25 27.91
N THR A 32 -15.23 -19.02 28.42
CA THR A 32 -16.36 -18.21 28.90
C THR A 32 -16.24 -16.77 28.40
N VAL A 33 -17.38 -16.10 28.25
CA VAL A 33 -17.46 -14.67 27.89
C VAL A 33 -16.67 -13.81 28.87
N ASP A 34 -16.80 -14.08 30.18
CA ASP A 34 -16.08 -13.37 31.24
C ASP A 34 -14.56 -13.49 31.08
N ALA A 35 -14.06 -14.69 30.77
CA ALA A 35 -12.63 -14.92 30.58
C ALA A 35 -12.08 -14.15 29.36
N VAL A 36 -12.85 -14.07 28.26
CA VAL A 36 -12.47 -13.28 27.08
C VAL A 36 -12.43 -11.78 27.42
N ILE A 37 -13.46 -11.26 28.08
CA ILE A 37 -13.54 -9.86 28.50
C ILE A 37 -12.37 -9.50 29.42
N ASP A 38 -12.08 -10.35 30.41
CA ASP A 38 -10.98 -10.13 31.34
C ASP A 38 -9.63 -10.15 30.62
N ALA A 39 -9.40 -11.12 29.72
CA ALA A 39 -8.17 -11.20 28.93
C ALA A 39 -7.92 -9.94 28.09
N ILE A 40 -8.97 -9.35 27.51
CA ILE A 40 -8.91 -8.09 26.75
C ILE A 40 -8.60 -6.91 27.67
N ARG A 41 -9.27 -6.82 28.84
CA ARG A 41 -9.12 -5.71 29.79
C ARG A 41 -7.75 -5.63 30.44
N VAL A 42 -7.21 -6.79 30.84
CA VAL A 42 -5.89 -6.87 31.50
C VAL A 42 -4.73 -6.88 30.50
N LEU A 43 -5.02 -6.71 29.19
CA LEU A 43 -4.04 -6.71 28.10
C LEU A 43 -3.30 -8.05 27.93
N ALA A 44 -3.93 -9.16 28.31
CA ALA A 44 -3.44 -10.49 27.95
C ALA A 44 -3.59 -10.72 26.44
N ILE A 45 -4.66 -10.20 25.85
CA ILE A 45 -4.85 -10.06 24.39
C ILE A 45 -4.82 -8.57 24.07
N ARG A 46 -3.97 -8.15 23.15
CA ARG A 46 -3.87 -6.75 22.72
C ARG A 46 -3.56 -6.61 21.24
N GLY A 47 -3.77 -5.40 20.75
CA GLY A 47 -3.71 -5.07 19.32
C GLY A 47 -5.11 -5.07 18.72
N ALA A 48 -5.40 -4.08 17.88
CA ALA A 48 -6.77 -3.77 17.49
C ALA A 48 -7.44 -4.92 16.71
N PRO A 49 -6.80 -5.54 15.69
CA PRO A 49 -7.38 -6.72 15.03
C PRO A 49 -7.48 -7.94 15.96
N ALA A 50 -6.48 -8.18 16.81
CA ALA A 50 -6.44 -9.33 17.73
C ALA A 50 -7.63 -9.31 18.70
N ILE A 51 -7.89 -8.14 19.32
CA ILE A 51 -9.00 -7.96 20.24
C ILE A 51 -10.33 -8.11 19.51
N GLY A 52 -10.45 -7.61 18.27
CA GLY A 52 -11.65 -7.79 17.45
C GLY A 52 -12.03 -9.26 17.26
N ILE A 53 -11.09 -10.06 16.77
CA ILE A 53 -11.32 -11.49 16.52
C ILE A 53 -11.51 -12.26 17.83
N ALA A 54 -10.80 -11.91 18.91
CA ALA A 54 -11.05 -12.48 20.24
C ALA A 54 -12.47 -12.18 20.74
N GLY A 55 -12.98 -10.98 20.49
CA GLY A 55 -14.37 -10.61 20.79
C GLY A 55 -15.38 -11.42 19.97
N ALA A 56 -15.10 -11.64 18.69
CA ALA A 56 -15.93 -12.50 17.83
C ALA A 56 -15.98 -13.96 18.35
N PHE A 57 -14.85 -14.53 18.76
CA PHE A 57 -14.84 -15.84 19.45
C PHE A 57 -15.61 -15.80 20.77
N GLY A 58 -15.59 -14.69 21.51
CA GLY A 58 -16.44 -14.49 22.68
C GLY A 58 -17.94 -14.60 22.35
N VAL A 59 -18.37 -14.12 21.18
CA VAL A 59 -19.76 -14.28 20.71
C VAL A 59 -20.06 -15.74 20.32
N VAL A 60 -19.10 -16.48 19.75
CA VAL A 60 -19.24 -17.93 19.52
C VAL A 60 -19.51 -18.65 20.84
N ILE A 61 -18.70 -18.37 21.86
CA ILE A 61 -18.84 -18.94 23.22
C ILE A 61 -20.21 -18.60 23.81
N ALA A 62 -20.65 -17.34 23.70
CA ALA A 62 -21.96 -16.89 24.17
C ALA A 62 -23.10 -17.63 23.44
N THR A 63 -23.01 -17.74 22.12
CA THR A 63 -24.03 -18.41 21.29
C THR A 63 -24.16 -19.88 21.68
N ALA A 64 -23.04 -20.58 21.83
CA ALA A 64 -23.04 -21.96 22.27
C ALA A 64 -23.62 -22.12 23.69
N ALA A 65 -23.27 -21.23 24.62
CA ALA A 65 -23.74 -21.29 26.01
C ALA A 65 -25.24 -21.01 26.17
N HIS A 66 -25.83 -20.21 25.26
CA HIS A 66 -27.24 -19.86 25.28
C HIS A 66 -28.07 -20.57 24.20
N THR A 67 -27.57 -21.71 23.68
CA THR A 67 -28.33 -22.59 22.79
C THR A 67 -28.90 -23.77 23.58
N VAL A 68 -30.21 -23.98 23.53
CA VAL A 68 -30.90 -25.12 24.16
C VAL A 68 -31.75 -25.82 23.11
N ASP A 69 -31.59 -27.13 22.98
CA ASP A 69 -32.29 -27.96 21.99
C ASP A 69 -32.20 -27.43 20.55
N GLY A 70 -31.05 -26.83 20.20
CA GLY A 70 -30.78 -26.23 18.89
C GLY A 70 -31.39 -24.85 18.66
N VAL A 71 -32.02 -24.25 19.68
CA VAL A 71 -32.60 -22.91 19.64
C VAL A 71 -31.74 -21.94 20.43
N VAL A 72 -31.32 -20.86 19.77
CA VAL A 72 -30.50 -19.79 20.37
C VAL A 72 -31.41 -18.81 21.13
N ASP A 73 -31.09 -18.51 22.38
CA ASP A 73 -31.65 -17.35 23.11
C ASP A 73 -30.92 -16.07 22.66
N GLU A 74 -31.39 -15.49 21.56
CA GLU A 74 -30.76 -14.32 20.95
C GLU A 74 -30.64 -13.13 21.92
N ASP A 75 -31.62 -12.90 22.79
CA ASP A 75 -31.60 -11.77 23.74
C ASP A 75 -30.41 -11.88 24.71
N ARG A 76 -30.13 -13.09 25.20
CA ARG A 76 -28.97 -13.33 26.06
C ARG A 76 -27.65 -13.21 25.32
N VAL A 77 -27.57 -13.72 24.09
CA VAL A 77 -26.37 -13.60 23.27
C VAL A 77 -26.09 -12.14 22.92
N GLN A 78 -27.11 -11.35 22.60
CA GLN A 78 -26.97 -9.92 22.34
C GLN A 78 -26.47 -9.17 23.58
N ALA A 79 -26.97 -9.49 24.77
CA ALA A 79 -26.49 -8.91 26.01
C ALA A 79 -25.00 -9.23 26.28
N ASP A 80 -24.56 -10.46 26.04
CA ASP A 80 -23.14 -10.82 26.16
C ASP A 80 -22.28 -10.17 25.09
N ALA A 81 -22.77 -10.07 23.86
CA ALA A 81 -22.09 -9.37 22.79
C ALA A 81 -21.93 -7.87 23.10
N ASP A 82 -22.90 -7.23 23.77
CA ASP A 82 -22.80 -5.83 24.21
C ASP A 82 -21.71 -5.69 25.29
N ARG A 83 -21.65 -6.64 26.24
CA ARG A 83 -20.61 -6.68 27.28
C ARG A 83 -19.21 -6.83 26.67
N ILE A 84 -19.07 -7.69 25.66
CA ILE A 84 -17.81 -7.89 24.92
C ILE A 84 -17.41 -6.59 24.22
N ALA A 85 -18.32 -5.99 23.43
CA ALA A 85 -18.04 -4.75 22.71
C ALA A 85 -17.63 -3.59 23.65
N ALA A 86 -18.20 -3.55 24.86
CA ALA A 86 -17.90 -2.55 25.87
C ALA A 86 -16.63 -2.87 26.71
N ALA A 87 -15.93 -3.97 26.46
CA ALA A 87 -14.78 -4.37 27.27
C ALA A 87 -13.65 -3.32 27.24
N ARG A 88 -13.44 -2.68 26.07
CA ARG A 88 -12.54 -1.54 25.86
C ARG A 88 -13.15 -0.55 24.86
N PRO A 89 -13.91 0.46 25.33
CA PRO A 89 -14.72 1.34 24.46
C PRO A 89 -13.95 2.12 23.38
N THR A 90 -12.64 2.33 23.57
CA THR A 90 -11.77 3.00 22.59
C THR A 90 -11.30 2.07 21.45
N ALA A 91 -11.48 0.75 21.59
CA ALA A 91 -11.10 -0.23 20.58
C ALA A 91 -12.24 -0.46 19.56
N VAL A 92 -12.31 0.39 18.54
CA VAL A 92 -13.36 0.34 17.50
C VAL A 92 -13.44 -1.03 16.81
N ASN A 93 -12.31 -1.69 16.56
CA ASN A 93 -12.24 -3.02 15.97
C ASN A 93 -12.98 -4.09 16.79
N LEU A 94 -13.05 -3.93 18.12
CA LEU A 94 -13.80 -4.85 18.99
C LEU A 94 -15.30 -4.78 18.69
N ALA A 95 -15.86 -3.58 18.72
CA ALA A 95 -17.27 -3.36 18.44
C ALA A 95 -17.63 -3.76 17.00
N TRP A 96 -16.77 -3.42 16.02
CA TRP A 96 -16.96 -3.81 14.62
C TRP A 96 -17.00 -5.33 14.43
N ALA A 97 -16.03 -6.05 14.99
CA ALA A 97 -15.94 -7.50 14.86
C ALA A 97 -17.14 -8.21 15.49
N VAL A 98 -17.53 -7.77 16.68
CA VAL A 98 -18.73 -8.25 17.36
C VAL A 98 -19.97 -8.00 16.50
N GLN A 99 -20.12 -6.80 15.92
CA GLN A 99 -21.27 -6.47 15.09
C GLN A 99 -21.35 -7.31 13.82
N ARG A 100 -20.21 -7.65 13.22
CA ARG A 100 -20.14 -8.50 12.03
C ARG A 100 -20.71 -9.89 12.32
N VAL A 101 -20.22 -10.55 13.37
CA VAL A 101 -20.66 -11.92 13.71
C VAL A 101 -22.08 -11.97 14.29
N ARG A 102 -22.59 -10.87 14.86
CA ARG A 102 -24.00 -10.76 15.30
C ARG A 102 -25.01 -11.01 14.19
N THR A 103 -24.62 -10.78 12.93
CA THR A 103 -25.50 -11.03 11.78
C THR A 103 -25.80 -12.52 11.57
N LYS A 104 -25.03 -13.41 12.21
CA LYS A 104 -25.10 -14.86 12.11
C LYS A 104 -25.79 -15.55 13.30
N LEU A 105 -26.25 -14.82 14.31
CA LEU A 105 -26.78 -15.42 15.54
C LEU A 105 -27.96 -16.35 15.31
N ALA A 106 -28.89 -15.96 14.43
CA ALA A 106 -30.07 -16.76 14.09
C ALA A 106 -29.73 -18.09 13.41
N GLU A 107 -28.51 -18.20 12.85
CA GLU A 107 -28.01 -19.40 12.17
C GLU A 107 -27.28 -20.37 13.15
N GLY A 108 -27.09 -19.98 14.42
CA GLY A 108 -26.48 -20.81 15.46
C GLY A 108 -24.97 -20.67 15.60
N ALA A 109 -24.41 -21.30 16.64
CA ALA A 109 -23.01 -21.15 17.03
C ALA A 109 -22.01 -21.55 15.93
N ASP A 110 -22.32 -22.57 15.13
CA ASP A 110 -21.47 -23.02 14.02
C ASP A 110 -21.35 -21.96 12.92
N ALA A 111 -22.43 -21.23 12.62
CA ALA A 111 -22.41 -20.16 11.63
C ALA A 111 -21.63 -18.93 12.14
N VAL A 112 -21.79 -18.59 13.42
CA VAL A 112 -21.00 -17.53 14.08
C VAL A 112 -19.51 -17.91 14.09
N LEU A 113 -19.19 -19.18 14.34
CA LEU A 113 -17.82 -19.69 14.29
C LEU A 113 -17.25 -19.62 12.88
N ALA A 114 -18.00 -20.05 11.87
CA ALA A 114 -17.57 -19.97 10.48
C ALA A 114 -17.22 -18.53 10.08
N GLU A 115 -18.10 -17.55 10.38
CA GLU A 115 -17.83 -16.14 10.12
C GLU A 115 -16.60 -15.63 10.90
N THR A 116 -16.41 -16.08 12.15
CA THR A 116 -15.24 -15.70 12.96
C THR A 116 -13.94 -16.25 12.37
N LEU A 117 -13.94 -17.49 11.89
CA LEU A 117 -12.80 -18.11 11.23
C LEU A 117 -12.51 -17.46 9.86
N ASP A 118 -13.55 -17.07 9.13
CA ASP A 118 -13.42 -16.30 7.89
C ASP A 118 -12.79 -14.93 8.15
N MET A 119 -13.20 -14.23 9.21
CA MET A 119 -12.56 -12.97 9.65
C MET A 119 -11.09 -13.15 10.01
N LEU A 120 -10.74 -14.24 10.71
CA LEU A 120 -9.36 -14.58 11.05
C LEU A 120 -8.51 -14.83 9.78
N ALA A 121 -9.05 -15.59 8.83
CA ALA A 121 -8.39 -15.86 7.56
C ALA A 121 -8.24 -14.58 6.71
N GLU A 122 -9.27 -13.74 6.70
CA GLU A 122 -9.28 -12.45 6.01
C GLU A 122 -8.20 -11.52 6.55
N ASP A 123 -8.09 -11.35 7.87
CA ASP A 123 -7.05 -10.52 8.51
C ASP A 123 -5.64 -11.02 8.14
N GLY A 124 -5.42 -12.34 8.16
CA GLY A 124 -4.15 -12.93 7.73
C GLY A 124 -3.79 -12.63 6.27
N ARG A 125 -4.76 -12.72 5.35
CA ARG A 125 -4.57 -12.41 3.93
C ARG A 125 -4.29 -10.93 3.71
N VAL A 126 -5.07 -10.06 4.33
CA VAL A 126 -4.96 -8.59 4.24
C VAL A 126 -3.59 -8.13 4.76
N ASN A 127 -3.21 -8.57 5.97
CA ASN A 127 -1.94 -8.18 6.57
C ASN A 127 -0.75 -8.65 5.74
N ARG A 128 -0.80 -9.87 5.19
CA ARG A 128 0.24 -10.38 4.29
C ARG A 128 0.37 -9.56 3.01
N ALA A 129 -0.75 -9.16 2.40
CA ALA A 129 -0.74 -8.32 1.21
C ALA A 129 -0.13 -6.93 1.49
N ALA A 130 -0.58 -6.25 2.55
CA ALA A 130 -0.04 -4.95 2.97
C ALA A 130 1.46 -5.02 3.27
N ALA A 131 1.88 -6.04 4.01
CA ALA A 131 3.29 -6.31 4.31
C ALA A 131 4.14 -6.55 3.06
N THR A 132 3.61 -7.30 2.09
CA THR A 132 4.29 -7.57 0.82
C THR A 132 4.46 -6.28 0.01
N HIS A 133 3.41 -5.48 -0.12
CA HIS A 133 3.48 -4.19 -0.80
C HIS A 133 4.45 -3.22 -0.13
N ALA A 134 4.51 -3.21 1.21
CA ALA A 134 5.44 -2.39 1.96
C ALA A 134 6.89 -2.85 1.73
N ALA A 135 7.15 -4.16 1.75
CA ALA A 135 8.47 -4.71 1.43
C ALA A 135 8.90 -4.35 0.00
N ASP A 136 8.00 -4.45 -0.98
CA ASP A 136 8.26 -4.05 -2.36
C ASP A 136 8.59 -2.55 -2.47
N LEU A 137 7.87 -1.71 -1.74
CA LEU A 137 8.13 -0.27 -1.70
C LEU A 137 9.50 0.03 -1.06
N VAL A 138 9.80 -0.60 0.08
CA VAL A 138 11.08 -0.44 0.77
C VAL A 138 12.25 -0.77 -0.15
N GLN A 139 12.19 -1.90 -0.87
CA GLN A 139 13.25 -2.29 -1.81
C GLN A 139 13.37 -1.36 -3.02
N ARG A 140 12.30 -0.64 -3.40
CA ARG A 140 12.38 0.40 -4.44
C ARG A 140 12.97 1.70 -3.93
N LEU A 141 12.67 2.08 -2.68
CA LEU A 141 13.10 3.35 -2.09
C LEU A 141 14.52 3.31 -1.52
N CYS A 142 14.97 2.14 -1.10
CA CYS A 142 16.23 1.96 -0.41
C CYS A 142 17.30 1.33 -1.33
N PRO A 143 18.60 1.44 -0.98
CA PRO A 143 19.69 0.89 -1.79
C PRO A 143 19.64 -0.63 -1.97
N ASP A 144 20.27 -1.15 -3.03
CA ASP A 144 20.40 -2.59 -3.33
C ASP A 144 21.46 -3.27 -2.46
N ARG A 145 21.22 -3.25 -1.14
CA ARG A 145 21.97 -3.99 -0.11
C ARG A 145 21.03 -4.37 1.04
N PRO A 146 21.42 -5.33 1.89
CA PRO A 146 20.70 -5.59 3.14
C PRO A 146 20.50 -4.31 3.96
N LEU A 147 19.28 -4.13 4.46
CA LEU A 147 18.78 -2.89 5.05
C LEU A 147 18.84 -2.92 6.58
N ARG A 148 19.05 -1.75 7.16
CA ARG A 148 18.97 -1.52 8.60
C ARG A 148 17.65 -0.81 8.88
N VAL A 149 16.67 -1.54 9.39
CA VAL A 149 15.29 -1.04 9.51
C VAL A 149 15.02 -0.66 10.95
N LEU A 150 14.40 0.51 11.20
CA LEU A 150 13.89 0.86 12.53
C LEU A 150 12.40 0.58 12.61
N THR A 151 11.94 0.01 13.72
CA THR A 151 10.51 -0.16 14.01
C THR A 151 10.16 0.24 15.44
N HIS A 152 8.87 0.50 15.66
CA HIS A 152 8.35 1.03 16.91
C HIS A 152 7.04 0.31 17.31
N CYS A 153 6.82 0.13 18.62
CA CYS A 153 5.74 -0.68 19.18
C CYS A 153 5.82 -2.15 18.77
N ASN A 154 4.68 -2.83 18.74
CA ASN A 154 4.50 -4.21 18.29
C ASN A 154 3.34 -4.27 17.30
N THR A 155 3.64 -4.76 16.10
CA THR A 155 2.74 -4.82 14.94
C THR A 155 2.82 -6.18 14.25
N GLY A 156 3.20 -7.20 15.03
CA GLY A 156 3.36 -8.57 14.58
C GLY A 156 2.07 -9.36 14.75
N ARG A 157 2.17 -10.68 14.67
CA ARG A 157 1.00 -11.56 14.79
C ARG A 157 0.34 -11.49 16.16
N LEU A 158 1.07 -11.03 17.19
CA LEU A 158 0.52 -10.81 18.53
C LEU A 158 -0.39 -9.58 18.61
N ALA A 159 -0.16 -8.58 17.75
CA ALA A 159 -0.96 -7.35 17.69
C ALA A 159 -2.08 -7.42 16.64
N THR A 160 -1.92 -8.28 15.64
CA THR A 160 -2.98 -8.67 14.71
C THR A 160 -3.57 -10.03 15.12
N SER A 161 -4.24 -10.73 14.21
CA SER A 161 -4.57 -12.14 14.46
C SER A 161 -3.56 -13.10 13.82
N ALA A 162 -2.97 -12.70 12.69
CA ALA A 162 -1.95 -13.44 11.99
C ALA A 162 -0.98 -12.51 11.25
N PHE A 163 0.22 -13.01 10.99
CA PHE A 163 1.30 -12.40 10.19
C PHE A 163 1.89 -11.08 10.69
N GLY A 164 1.06 -10.05 10.93
CA GLY A 164 1.44 -8.70 11.32
C GLY A 164 1.48 -7.72 10.15
N THR A 165 1.57 -6.42 10.45
CA THR A 165 1.69 -5.34 9.46
C THR A 165 3.16 -4.94 9.25
N ALA A 166 3.71 -4.03 10.06
CA ALA A 166 5.09 -3.58 9.90
C ALA A 166 6.09 -4.71 10.21
N ILE A 167 5.86 -5.50 11.27
CA ILE A 167 6.65 -6.73 11.52
C ILE A 167 6.40 -7.76 10.42
N GLY A 168 5.19 -7.85 9.85
CA GLY A 168 4.93 -8.68 8.66
C GLY A 168 5.82 -8.28 7.49
N ALA A 169 5.98 -6.98 7.23
CA ALA A 169 6.88 -6.48 6.19
C ALA A 169 8.35 -6.81 6.49
N LEU A 170 8.76 -6.77 7.76
CA LEU A 170 10.09 -7.24 8.18
C LEU A 170 10.29 -8.73 7.91
N ARG A 171 9.27 -9.58 8.13
CA ARG A 171 9.32 -11.02 7.78
C ARG A 171 9.52 -11.20 6.28
N VAL A 172 8.74 -10.52 5.45
CA VAL A 172 8.87 -10.57 3.98
C VAL A 172 10.26 -10.10 3.52
N LEU A 173 10.77 -9.00 4.08
CA LEU A 173 12.13 -8.51 3.76
C LEU A 173 13.21 -9.50 4.22
N SER A 174 13.05 -10.14 5.38
CA SER A 174 13.98 -11.16 5.87
C SER A 174 13.99 -12.42 4.99
N GLU A 175 12.82 -12.89 4.55
CA GLU A 175 12.67 -14.01 3.62
C GLU A 175 13.39 -13.74 2.28
N ARG A 176 13.47 -12.46 1.88
CA ARG A 176 14.19 -12.00 0.68
C ARG A 176 15.69 -11.78 0.91
N GLY A 177 16.20 -11.99 2.11
CA GLY A 177 17.60 -11.69 2.46
C GLY A 177 17.92 -10.19 2.45
N ALA A 178 16.91 -9.33 2.55
CA ALA A 178 17.03 -7.87 2.42
C ALA A 178 17.23 -7.15 3.76
N ILE A 179 17.39 -7.87 4.89
CA ILE A 179 17.62 -7.28 6.22
C ILE A 179 19.05 -7.55 6.68
N GLU A 180 19.77 -6.49 7.03
CA GLU A 180 21.03 -6.55 7.78
C GLU A 180 20.74 -6.64 9.29
N ASN A 181 19.91 -5.72 9.79
CA ASN A 181 19.40 -5.76 11.17
C ASN A 181 18.10 -4.94 11.30
N VAL A 182 17.33 -5.24 12.34
CA VAL A 182 16.20 -4.43 12.79
C VAL A 182 16.54 -3.76 14.11
N LEU A 183 16.52 -2.42 14.14
CA LEU A 183 16.57 -1.66 15.38
C LEU A 183 15.14 -1.50 15.93
N VAL A 184 14.92 -2.01 17.13
CA VAL A 184 13.61 -2.02 17.78
C VAL A 184 13.64 -1.01 18.92
N ASP A 185 12.77 -0.01 18.86
CA ASP A 185 12.55 0.89 19.99
C ASP A 185 11.86 0.17 21.14
N GLU A 186 12.27 0.43 22.38
CA GLU A 186 11.70 -0.24 23.55
C GLU A 186 10.20 0.02 23.70
N THR A 187 9.73 1.20 23.28
CA THR A 187 8.34 1.66 23.31
C THR A 187 7.81 1.85 24.74
N ARG A 188 8.32 2.84 25.47
CA ARG A 188 7.77 3.20 26.78
C ARG A 188 6.32 3.72 26.67
N PRO A 189 5.51 3.60 27.73
CA PRO A 189 5.84 2.99 29.02
C PRO A 189 5.69 1.46 29.08
N LEU A 190 4.90 0.85 28.20
CA LEU A 190 4.49 -0.56 28.27
C LEU A 190 5.52 -1.54 27.69
N LEU A 191 6.58 -1.02 27.09
CA LEU A 191 7.71 -1.77 26.56
C LEU A 191 7.31 -2.80 25.50
N GLN A 192 6.38 -2.44 24.60
CA GLN A 192 5.89 -3.38 23.57
C GLN A 192 7.00 -3.83 22.64
N GLY A 193 7.88 -2.92 22.22
CA GLY A 193 9.00 -3.27 21.36
C GLY A 193 10.00 -4.18 22.09
N ALA A 194 10.37 -3.82 23.32
CA ALA A 194 11.32 -4.60 24.11
C ALA A 194 10.80 -5.98 24.53
N ARG A 195 9.49 -6.13 24.78
CA ARG A 195 8.89 -7.37 25.29
C ARG A 195 8.34 -8.29 24.21
N LEU A 196 7.71 -7.74 23.18
CA LEU A 196 7.00 -8.52 22.17
C LEU A 196 7.67 -8.50 20.82
N THR A 197 8.08 -7.33 20.32
CA THR A 197 8.70 -7.24 18.99
C THR A 197 10.02 -7.97 18.95
N THR A 198 10.91 -7.76 19.93
CA THR A 198 12.15 -8.53 20.05
C THR A 198 11.88 -10.04 20.19
N TRP A 199 10.83 -10.44 20.91
CA TRP A 199 10.45 -11.84 21.07
C TRP A 199 9.97 -12.46 19.75
N GLU A 200 9.09 -11.78 19.00
CA GLU A 200 8.63 -12.24 17.69
C GLU A 200 9.76 -12.29 16.66
N LEU A 201 10.64 -11.29 16.64
CA LEU A 201 11.80 -11.26 15.75
C LEU A 201 12.81 -12.36 16.10
N ALA A 202 13.02 -12.64 17.39
CA ALA A 202 13.87 -13.73 17.85
C ALA A 202 13.32 -15.09 17.40
N GLU A 203 12.02 -15.32 17.58
CA GLU A 203 11.37 -16.55 17.14
C GLU A 203 11.45 -16.72 15.61
N ALA A 204 11.28 -15.64 14.86
CA ALA A 204 11.38 -15.64 13.40
C ALA A 204 12.84 -15.72 12.88
N GLY A 205 13.85 -15.68 13.75
CA GLY A 205 15.26 -15.69 13.36
C GLY A 205 15.73 -14.41 12.64
N ILE A 206 15.01 -13.30 12.81
CA ILE A 206 15.34 -12.02 12.17
C ILE A 206 16.40 -11.29 13.02
N PRO A 207 17.56 -10.92 12.45
CA PRO A 207 18.60 -10.19 13.17
C PRO A 207 18.07 -8.85 13.71
N HIS A 208 18.17 -8.63 15.01
CA HIS A 208 17.64 -7.42 15.63
C HIS A 208 18.45 -6.96 16.84
N ARG A 209 18.27 -5.68 17.19
CA ARG A 209 18.87 -5.02 18.36
C ARG A 209 17.81 -4.15 19.02
N LEU A 210 17.81 -4.10 20.35
CA LEU A 210 16.94 -3.21 21.13
C LEU A 210 17.63 -1.85 21.33
N THR A 211 16.86 -0.77 21.25
CA THR A 211 17.29 0.58 21.62
C THR A 211 16.25 1.24 22.52
N ILE A 212 16.68 2.23 23.31
CA ILE A 212 15.76 3.14 23.99
C ILE A 212 15.17 4.14 23.00
N ASP A 213 13.94 4.59 23.24
CA ASP A 213 13.18 5.46 22.32
C ASP A 213 13.97 6.75 22.00
N SER A 214 14.63 7.35 23.00
CA SER A 214 15.39 8.60 22.86
C SER A 214 16.68 8.48 22.04
N ALA A 215 17.14 7.26 21.76
CA ALA A 215 18.34 7.03 20.96
C ALA A 215 18.04 6.85 19.46
N ALA A 216 16.77 6.74 19.07
CA ALA A 216 16.38 6.52 17.67
C ALA A 216 16.89 7.62 16.72
N ALA A 217 16.75 8.89 17.10
CA ALA A 217 17.25 10.00 16.29
C ALA A 217 18.79 9.97 16.14
N TRP A 218 19.51 9.55 17.20
CA TRP A 218 20.96 9.36 17.12
C TRP A 218 21.35 8.18 16.23
N ALA A 219 20.59 7.08 16.28
CA ALA A 219 20.76 5.95 15.38
C ALA A 219 20.60 6.37 13.91
N MET A 220 19.59 7.21 13.61
CA MET A 220 19.43 7.80 12.28
C MET A 220 20.62 8.69 11.90
N ALA A 221 21.03 9.60 12.79
CA ALA A 221 22.15 10.52 12.55
C ALA A 221 23.50 9.82 12.32
N THR A 222 23.70 8.66 12.95
CA THR A 222 24.92 7.85 12.81
C THR A 222 24.82 6.79 11.71
N GLY A 223 23.77 6.87 10.88
CA GLY A 223 23.57 6.00 9.74
C GLY A 223 23.36 4.55 10.14
N GLN A 224 22.66 4.28 11.25
CA GLN A 224 22.25 2.92 11.67
C GLN A 224 20.86 2.54 11.12
N VAL A 225 20.19 3.44 10.40
CA VAL A 225 18.82 3.27 9.91
C VAL A 225 18.76 3.70 8.45
N ASP A 226 18.19 2.85 7.61
CA ASP A 226 17.95 3.07 6.17
C ASP A 226 16.49 3.42 5.88
N CYS A 227 15.56 2.87 6.67
CA CYS A 227 14.13 3.21 6.63
C CYS A 227 13.46 2.91 7.98
N VAL A 228 12.30 3.54 8.19
CA VAL A 228 11.45 3.31 9.35
C VAL A 228 10.15 2.63 8.89
N LEU A 229 9.80 1.52 9.54
CA LEU A 229 8.54 0.80 9.35
C LEU A 229 7.73 0.79 10.64
N VAL A 230 6.52 1.35 10.61
CA VAL A 230 5.60 1.37 11.76
C VAL A 230 4.19 0.93 11.35
N GLY A 231 3.37 0.58 12.33
CA GLY A 231 1.94 0.36 12.15
C GLY A 231 1.14 1.66 12.26
N ALA A 232 -0.18 1.52 12.34
CA ALA A 232 -1.09 2.60 12.70
C ALA A 232 -2.28 2.05 13.49
N ASP A 233 -2.82 2.87 14.38
CA ASP A 233 -4.12 2.66 15.01
C ASP A 233 -5.24 3.33 14.21
N ARG A 234 -4.93 4.46 13.55
CA ARG A 234 -5.86 5.16 12.65
C ARG A 234 -5.09 5.96 11.62
N VAL A 235 -5.60 6.00 10.38
CA VAL A 235 -5.11 6.88 9.32
C VAL A 235 -6.25 7.74 8.79
N THR A 236 -6.08 9.06 8.74
CA THR A 236 -7.11 10.00 8.24
C THR A 236 -7.02 10.17 6.73
N VAL A 237 -7.99 10.87 6.13
CA VAL A 237 -8.05 11.08 4.68
C VAL A 237 -6.80 11.79 4.14
N ASN A 238 -6.29 12.81 4.84
CA ASN A 238 -5.06 13.53 4.47
C ASN A 238 -3.75 12.81 4.84
N GLY A 239 -3.84 11.56 5.29
CA GLY A 239 -2.67 10.75 5.64
C GLY A 239 -2.08 11.03 7.02
N ASP A 240 -2.74 11.80 7.90
CA ASP A 240 -2.30 11.88 9.30
C ASP A 240 -2.49 10.52 9.98
N VAL A 241 -1.51 10.12 10.78
CA VAL A 241 -1.43 8.79 11.37
C VAL A 241 -1.44 8.90 12.88
N ALA A 242 -2.46 8.35 13.52
CA ALA A 242 -2.40 8.07 14.95
C ALA A 242 -1.77 6.69 15.16
N ASN A 243 -0.71 6.66 15.97
CA ASN A 243 -0.01 5.44 16.35
C ASN A 243 0.60 5.60 17.74
N LYS A 244 1.21 4.53 18.27
CA LYS A 244 1.86 4.52 19.58
C LYS A 244 2.75 5.75 19.81
N ILE A 245 2.63 6.35 20.99
CA ILE A 245 3.45 7.48 21.43
C ILE A 245 4.94 7.22 21.17
N GLY A 246 5.61 8.17 20.53
CA GLY A 246 6.98 8.03 19.99
C GLY A 246 7.01 8.03 18.46
N THR A 247 5.92 7.66 17.79
CA THR A 247 5.85 7.61 16.32
C THR A 247 6.08 8.97 15.68
N TYR A 248 5.47 10.02 16.21
CA TYR A 248 5.66 11.39 15.71
C TYR A 248 7.12 11.86 15.82
N ALA A 249 7.77 11.56 16.95
CA ALA A 249 9.17 11.91 17.16
C ALA A 249 10.09 11.19 16.16
N LEU A 250 9.80 9.92 15.85
CA LEU A 250 10.51 9.18 14.81
C LEU A 250 10.32 9.78 13.42
N ALA A 251 9.09 10.16 13.06
CA ALA A 251 8.79 10.75 11.76
C ALA A 251 9.52 12.10 11.56
N LEU A 252 9.59 12.93 12.60
CA LEU A 252 10.38 14.16 12.60
C LEU A 252 11.87 13.90 12.36
N ALA A 253 12.45 12.94 13.10
CA ALA A 253 13.85 12.57 12.95
C ALA A 253 14.15 11.98 11.57
N ALA A 254 13.28 11.09 11.08
CA ALA A 254 13.41 10.46 9.77
C ALA A 254 13.37 11.51 8.66
N ARG A 255 12.42 12.46 8.72
CA ARG A 255 12.33 13.58 7.79
C ARG A 255 13.59 14.44 7.80
N HIS A 256 14.12 14.77 8.98
CA HIS A 256 15.34 15.56 9.13
C HIS A 256 16.56 14.88 8.48
N HIS A 257 16.65 13.55 8.58
CA HIS A 257 17.75 12.75 8.03
C HIS A 257 17.51 12.22 6.61
N GLY A 258 16.38 12.55 5.97
CA GLY A 258 16.04 12.06 4.64
C GLY A 258 15.79 10.56 4.57
N ILE A 259 15.36 9.95 5.68
CA ILE A 259 15.07 8.52 5.81
C ILE A 259 13.59 8.28 5.50
N PRO A 260 13.23 7.31 4.62
CA PRO A 260 11.85 6.95 4.37
C PRO A 260 11.11 6.50 5.64
N PHE A 261 9.96 7.10 5.90
CA PHE A 261 9.06 6.76 7.00
C PHE A 261 7.77 6.15 6.45
N ILE A 262 7.63 4.83 6.60
CA ILE A 262 6.56 4.07 5.94
C ILE A 262 5.65 3.47 7.01
N VAL A 263 4.35 3.71 6.82
CA VAL A 263 3.28 3.21 7.68
C VAL A 263 2.64 2.03 6.97
N VAL A 264 2.54 0.89 7.66
CA VAL A 264 1.92 -0.34 7.15
C VAL A 264 0.68 -0.63 7.98
N ALA A 265 -0.49 -0.51 7.35
CA ALA A 265 -1.77 -0.72 8.01
C ALA A 265 -2.80 -1.21 6.99
N PRO A 266 -3.77 -2.05 7.37
CA PRO A 266 -4.84 -2.44 6.47
C PRO A 266 -5.74 -1.25 6.09
N GLU A 267 -6.47 -1.35 4.98
CA GLU A 267 -7.43 -0.32 4.54
C GLU A 267 -8.49 -0.05 5.62
N SER A 268 -8.85 -1.06 6.41
CA SER A 268 -9.78 -0.93 7.54
C SER A 268 -9.29 -0.03 8.67
N THR A 269 -7.99 0.29 8.73
CA THR A 269 -7.42 1.28 9.66
C THR A 269 -7.61 2.72 9.17
N ARG A 270 -7.98 2.92 7.90
CA ARG A 270 -8.29 4.26 7.38
C ARG A 270 -9.69 4.68 7.82
N ASP A 271 -9.79 5.91 8.30
CA ASP A 271 -11.04 6.54 8.70
C ASP A 271 -11.50 7.52 7.61
N PRO A 272 -12.39 7.10 6.69
CA PRO A 272 -12.84 7.96 5.60
C PRO A 272 -13.69 9.15 6.07
N ASN A 273 -14.15 9.13 7.33
CA ASN A 273 -14.97 10.20 7.89
C ASN A 273 -14.12 11.26 8.61
N MET A 274 -12.82 11.04 8.75
CA MET A 274 -11.92 11.94 9.47
C MET A 274 -10.95 12.60 8.49
N ALA A 275 -11.17 13.89 8.24
CA ALA A 275 -10.39 14.65 7.25
C ALA A 275 -8.94 14.86 7.70
N THR A 276 -8.72 15.13 8.99
CA THR A 276 -7.39 15.45 9.57
C THR A 276 -7.25 14.82 10.96
N GLY A 277 -6.01 14.65 11.41
CA GLY A 277 -5.71 14.09 12.73
C GLY A 277 -6.02 15.00 13.92
N ARG A 278 -6.49 16.24 13.70
CA ARG A 278 -6.81 17.20 14.77
C ARG A 278 -7.95 16.75 15.69
N ASP A 279 -8.88 15.99 15.14
CA ASP A 279 -10.07 15.50 15.86
C ASP A 279 -9.82 14.15 16.54
N ILE A 280 -8.60 13.61 16.44
CA ILE A 280 -8.23 12.37 17.12
C ILE A 280 -8.09 12.65 18.62
N VAL A 281 -8.99 12.07 19.40
CA VAL A 281 -8.90 12.08 20.86
C VAL A 281 -7.81 11.10 21.28
N VAL A 282 -6.70 11.63 21.81
CA VAL A 282 -5.59 10.83 22.32
C VAL A 282 -5.94 10.29 23.71
N GLU A 283 -5.89 8.96 23.86
CA GLU A 283 -6.08 8.29 25.16
C GLU A 283 -4.95 8.71 26.12
N GLU A 284 -5.29 9.31 27.26
CA GLU A 284 -4.37 9.48 28.39
C GLU A 284 -4.54 8.34 29.40
N ARG A 285 -3.43 7.73 29.81
CA ARG A 285 -3.42 6.53 30.66
C ARG A 285 -2.90 6.82 32.06
N ALA A 286 -3.11 5.89 32.97
CA ALA A 286 -2.77 6.04 34.37
C ALA A 286 -1.27 6.32 34.59
N ALA A 287 -0.96 7.20 35.55
CA ALA A 287 0.40 7.57 35.94
C ALA A 287 1.27 6.36 36.33
N ALA A 288 0.64 5.31 36.90
CA ALA A 288 1.29 4.08 37.34
C ALA A 288 2.13 3.37 36.25
N GLU A 289 1.79 3.54 34.97
CA GLU A 289 2.57 2.95 33.86
C GLU A 289 3.95 3.63 33.68
N VAL A 290 4.06 4.91 34.05
CA VAL A 290 5.26 5.71 33.88
C VAL A 290 6.11 5.72 35.15
N ILE A 291 5.50 5.88 36.32
CA ILE A 291 6.20 6.01 37.62
C ILE A 291 6.68 4.68 38.19
N GLY A 292 6.41 3.56 37.53
CA GLY A 292 6.92 2.26 37.94
C GLY A 292 6.96 1.26 36.80
N PHE A 293 7.76 0.22 36.99
CA PHE A 293 7.85 -0.92 36.10
C PHE A 293 8.04 -2.21 36.89
N GLY A 294 7.31 -3.27 36.54
CA GLY A 294 7.44 -4.57 37.21
C GLY A 294 7.12 -4.54 38.71
N GLY A 295 6.25 -3.63 39.15
CA GLY A 295 5.92 -3.44 40.57
C GLY A 295 6.94 -2.62 41.37
N VAL A 296 7.98 -2.09 40.72
CA VAL A 296 9.01 -1.25 41.34
C VAL A 296 8.83 0.20 40.90
N ALA A 297 8.78 1.12 41.86
CA ALA A 297 8.70 2.55 41.57
C ALA A 297 10.01 3.06 40.92
N THR A 298 9.87 3.88 39.88
CA THR A 298 10.95 4.51 39.12
C THR A 298 10.87 6.04 39.18
N ALA A 299 9.85 6.60 39.84
CA ALA A 299 9.73 8.02 40.17
C ALA A 299 9.25 8.18 41.63
N PRO A 300 9.46 9.35 42.26
CA PRO A 300 8.94 9.63 43.60
C PRO A 300 7.40 9.56 43.68
N ASP A 301 6.89 9.14 44.84
CA ASP A 301 5.44 9.10 45.10
C ASP A 301 4.79 10.48 44.92
N GLY A 302 3.60 10.50 44.30
CA GLY A 302 2.85 11.73 44.03
C GLY A 302 3.32 12.54 42.83
N THR A 303 4.31 12.06 42.06
CA THR A 303 4.72 12.70 40.80
C THR A 303 3.56 12.72 39.81
N GLU A 304 3.17 13.92 39.36
CA GLU A 304 2.19 14.09 38.28
C GLU A 304 2.79 13.63 36.94
N VAL A 305 1.95 13.03 36.09
CA VAL A 305 2.40 12.39 34.86
C VAL A 305 1.56 12.85 33.68
N PHE A 306 2.24 13.16 32.57
CA PHE A 306 1.65 13.26 31.24
C PHE A 306 1.91 11.95 30.48
N ASN A 307 0.86 11.14 30.26
CA ASN A 307 0.97 9.80 29.66
C ASN A 307 -0.03 9.59 28.51
N PRO A 308 0.15 10.28 27.38
CA PRO A 308 -0.59 9.98 26.17
C PRO A 308 -0.17 8.60 25.63
N ALA A 309 -1.13 7.75 25.32
CA ALA A 309 -0.89 6.42 24.78
C ALA A 309 -0.52 6.43 23.29
N PHE A 310 -0.87 7.50 22.59
CA PHE A 310 -0.70 7.67 21.15
C PHE A 310 -0.23 9.10 20.85
N ASP A 311 0.35 9.30 19.67
CA ASP A 311 0.53 10.62 19.09
C ASP A 311 -0.04 10.64 17.67
N VAL A 312 -0.15 11.83 17.08
CA VAL A 312 -0.62 12.03 15.70
C VAL A 312 0.57 12.53 14.88
N THR A 313 0.99 11.72 13.91
CA THR A 313 2.02 12.05 12.93
C THR A 313 1.37 12.68 11.70
N PRO A 314 1.69 13.95 11.38
CA PRO A 314 1.19 14.61 10.18
C PRO A 314 1.55 13.86 8.89
N GLY A 315 0.63 13.83 7.93
CA GLY A 315 0.79 13.10 6.66
C GLY A 315 1.95 13.59 5.78
N ASP A 316 2.45 14.81 5.98
CA ASP A 316 3.61 15.36 5.28
C ASP A 316 4.95 14.81 5.79
N LEU A 317 4.97 14.23 7.00
CA LEU A 317 6.12 13.50 7.55
C LEU A 317 6.12 12.02 7.14
N VAL A 318 4.97 11.50 6.66
CA VAL A 318 4.83 10.11 6.24
C VAL A 318 5.22 9.97 4.77
N THR A 319 6.28 9.21 4.49
CA THR A 319 6.71 8.95 3.12
C THR A 319 5.65 8.19 2.34
N ALA A 320 5.05 7.17 2.96
CA ALA A 320 3.92 6.43 2.39
C ALA A 320 3.09 5.74 3.47
N VAL A 321 1.77 5.65 3.22
CA VAL A 321 0.89 4.68 3.89
C VAL A 321 0.63 3.54 2.90
N VAL A 322 0.87 2.31 3.34
CA VAL A 322 0.74 1.10 2.53
C VAL A 322 -0.29 0.16 3.13
N THR A 323 -1.27 -0.22 2.31
CA THR A 323 -2.35 -1.15 2.63
C THR A 323 -2.27 -2.38 1.72
N GLU A 324 -3.21 -3.30 1.87
CA GLU A 324 -3.42 -4.43 0.97
C GLU A 324 -3.77 -4.02 -0.47
N LEU A 325 -4.14 -2.76 -0.69
CA LEU A 325 -4.40 -2.18 -2.01
C LEU A 325 -3.16 -1.49 -2.61
N GLY A 326 -2.03 -1.51 -1.90
CA GLY A 326 -0.79 -0.84 -2.27
C GLY A 326 -0.59 0.49 -1.55
N VAL A 327 0.05 1.45 -2.21
CA VAL A 327 0.31 2.78 -1.62
C VAL A 327 -0.93 3.64 -1.75
N VAL A 328 -1.52 4.05 -0.62
CA VAL A 328 -2.78 4.83 -0.58
C VAL A 328 -2.58 6.30 -0.17
N HIS A 329 -1.43 6.61 0.43
CA HIS A 329 -0.97 7.96 0.72
C HIS A 329 0.52 8.04 0.41
N SER A 330 0.95 9.16 -0.13
CA SER A 330 2.36 9.46 -0.36
C SER A 330 2.57 10.95 -0.21
N ALA A 331 3.56 11.36 0.59
CA ALA A 331 3.95 12.78 0.67
C ALA A 331 4.43 13.35 -0.68
N ALA A 332 4.71 12.50 -1.68
CA ALA A 332 4.96 12.92 -3.06
C ALA A 332 3.69 13.21 -3.89
N GLY A 333 2.49 12.92 -3.37
CA GLY A 333 1.21 12.97 -4.08
C GLY A 333 0.24 14.09 -3.68
N ASP A 334 0.37 14.69 -2.48
CA ASP A 334 -0.70 15.53 -1.90
C ASP A 334 -0.31 16.98 -1.52
N SER A 335 0.82 17.51 -2.00
CA SER A 335 1.11 18.94 -1.77
C SER A 335 0.47 19.85 -2.81
N ALA A 336 -0.72 20.36 -2.50
CA ALA A 336 -1.25 21.57 -3.12
C ALA A 336 -0.33 22.77 -2.81
N SER A 337 0.33 23.28 -3.85
CA SER A 337 0.96 24.61 -3.98
C SER A 337 1.91 25.15 -2.88
N THR A 338 3.16 25.42 -3.32
CA THR A 338 4.24 26.35 -2.82
C THR A 338 5.42 25.75 -2.04
N PRO A 339 6.62 26.37 -2.11
CA PRO A 339 7.70 26.19 -3.08
C PRO A 339 8.80 25.23 -2.56
N GLY A 340 8.91 24.07 -3.20
CA GLY A 340 9.90 23.03 -2.94
C GLY A 340 9.60 21.75 -3.72
N ASP A 341 8.97 21.91 -4.90
CA ASP A 341 8.48 20.84 -5.77
C ASP A 341 9.61 19.83 -6.08
N PRO A 342 9.42 18.50 -5.93
CA PRO A 342 10.36 17.55 -6.49
C PRO A 342 10.46 17.82 -7.98
N ARG A 343 11.61 18.37 -8.41
CA ARG A 343 11.85 18.80 -9.79
C ARG A 343 11.33 17.73 -10.76
N PRO A 344 10.45 18.05 -11.72
CA PRO A 344 9.88 17.08 -12.65
C PRO A 344 10.92 16.15 -13.30
N GLY A 345 12.14 16.65 -13.51
CA GLY A 345 13.26 15.86 -14.01
C GLY A 345 13.70 14.69 -13.13
N LYS A 346 13.65 14.81 -11.80
CA LYS A 346 13.99 13.71 -10.89
C LYS A 346 12.98 12.58 -11.02
N VAL A 347 11.69 12.91 -11.01
CA VAL A 347 10.60 11.94 -11.14
C VAL A 347 10.66 11.24 -12.50
N ILE A 348 10.90 12.00 -13.57
CA ILE A 348 11.09 11.45 -14.92
C ILE A 348 12.28 10.48 -14.96
N ALA A 349 13.42 10.84 -14.37
CA ALA A 349 14.62 10.00 -14.34
C ALA A 349 14.40 8.69 -13.57
N ASP A 350 13.68 8.73 -12.44
CA ASP A 350 13.41 7.55 -11.63
C ASP A 350 12.44 6.58 -12.33
N ILE A 351 11.40 7.11 -12.99
CA ILE A 351 10.48 6.30 -13.80
C ILE A 351 11.20 5.70 -15.03
N ALA A 352 12.03 6.49 -15.72
CA ALA A 352 12.83 6.01 -16.85
C ALA A 352 13.73 4.83 -16.46
N ARG A 353 14.34 4.89 -15.27
CA ARG A 353 15.18 3.80 -14.74
C ARG A 353 14.40 2.52 -14.49
N GLY A 354 13.22 2.62 -13.89
CA GLY A 354 12.34 1.46 -13.67
C GLY A 354 11.89 0.81 -14.99
N LEU A 355 11.50 1.62 -15.97
CA LEU A 355 11.08 1.13 -17.30
C LEU A 355 12.25 0.55 -18.10
N TYR A 356 13.45 1.12 -17.96
CA TYR A 356 14.69 0.56 -18.52
C TYR A 356 14.99 -0.82 -17.94
N GLN A 357 14.91 -0.99 -16.61
CA GLN A 357 15.16 -2.27 -15.94
C GLN A 357 14.19 -3.38 -16.38
N ARG A 358 12.96 -3.01 -16.74
CA ARG A 358 11.97 -3.92 -17.33
C ARG A 358 12.24 -4.26 -18.81
N GLY A 359 13.23 -3.62 -19.43
CA GLY A 359 13.57 -3.80 -20.84
C GLY A 359 12.65 -3.04 -21.80
N TRP A 360 11.88 -2.05 -21.31
CA TRP A 360 10.88 -1.33 -22.11
C TRP A 360 11.38 0.00 -22.67
N MET A 361 12.55 0.45 -22.24
CA MET A 361 13.23 1.64 -22.77
C MET A 361 14.72 1.32 -23.06
N PRO A 362 15.04 0.31 -23.88
CA PRO A 362 16.42 -0.12 -24.07
C PRO A 362 17.28 0.98 -24.72
N GLY A 363 18.46 1.24 -24.16
CA GLY A 363 19.35 2.29 -24.66
C GLY A 363 18.68 3.66 -24.67
N THR A 364 18.66 4.33 -25.82
CA THR A 364 18.10 5.69 -25.97
C THR A 364 16.60 5.70 -26.34
N ALA A 365 15.96 4.52 -26.40
CA ALA A 365 14.59 4.36 -26.87
C ALA A 365 13.55 4.94 -25.90
N GLY A 366 12.50 5.54 -26.45
CA GLY A 366 11.40 6.13 -25.69
C GLY A 366 11.72 7.48 -25.05
N ASN A 367 10.70 8.08 -24.45
CA ASN A 367 10.80 9.35 -23.75
C ASN A 367 9.63 9.54 -22.79
N ILE A 368 9.83 10.38 -21.79
CA ILE A 368 8.84 10.68 -20.76
C ILE A 368 8.79 12.18 -20.58
N SER A 369 7.60 12.72 -20.41
CA SER A 369 7.42 14.13 -20.08
C SER A 369 6.35 14.38 -19.01
N VAL A 370 6.49 15.51 -18.34
CA VAL A 370 5.53 16.06 -17.38
C VAL A 370 5.23 17.50 -17.78
N ARG A 371 3.94 17.85 -17.83
CA ARG A 371 3.47 19.20 -18.15
C ARG A 371 3.68 20.14 -16.97
N THR A 372 4.20 21.33 -17.25
CA THR A 372 4.37 22.43 -16.29
C THR A 372 3.77 23.70 -16.91
N GLY A 373 2.45 23.83 -16.76
CA GLY A 373 1.67 24.93 -17.34
C GLY A 373 1.63 24.86 -18.88
N GLU A 374 2.16 25.89 -19.53
CA GLU A 374 2.27 25.98 -21.00
C GLU A 374 3.52 25.27 -21.56
N THR A 375 4.39 24.78 -20.68
CA THR A 375 5.59 24.03 -21.01
C THR A 375 5.48 22.56 -20.59
N ALA A 376 6.41 21.73 -21.04
CA ALA A 376 6.61 20.40 -20.51
C ALA A 376 8.11 20.12 -20.32
N VAL A 377 8.45 19.46 -19.22
CA VAL A 377 9.80 18.91 -18.97
C VAL A 377 9.83 17.52 -19.58
N ILE A 378 10.80 17.25 -20.47
CA ILE A 378 10.92 16.00 -21.22
C ILE A 378 12.35 15.46 -21.18
N THR A 379 12.51 14.13 -21.24
CA THR A 379 13.85 13.51 -21.34
C THR A 379 14.63 14.03 -22.55
N GLY A 380 15.91 14.36 -22.34
CA GLY A 380 16.83 14.69 -23.42
C GLY A 380 17.16 13.51 -24.34
N SER A 381 17.64 13.83 -25.54
CA SER A 381 18.08 12.85 -26.53
C SER A 381 19.50 12.33 -26.26
N GLY A 382 19.78 11.10 -26.72
CA GLY A 382 21.16 10.57 -26.84
C GLY A 382 21.75 9.94 -25.59
N LEU A 383 20.95 9.73 -24.53
CA LEU A 383 21.38 9.02 -23.33
C LEU A 383 20.55 7.76 -23.07
N SER A 384 21.20 6.78 -22.44
CA SER A 384 20.52 5.59 -21.92
C SER A 384 19.45 6.00 -20.92
N LYS A 385 18.22 5.50 -21.10
CA LYS A 385 17.10 5.84 -20.20
C LYS A 385 17.29 5.32 -18.78
N GLY A 386 18.12 4.29 -18.59
CA GLY A 386 18.53 3.80 -17.28
C GLY A 386 19.48 4.71 -16.52
N GLU A 387 20.19 5.61 -17.22
CA GLU A 387 21.27 6.46 -16.68
C GLU A 387 20.88 7.94 -16.57
N LEU A 388 19.64 8.29 -16.92
CA LEU A 388 19.18 9.67 -16.84
C LEU A 388 19.25 10.21 -15.42
N THR A 389 19.64 11.47 -15.31
CA THR A 389 19.53 12.28 -14.10
C THR A 389 18.52 13.41 -14.32
N GLU A 390 18.14 14.09 -13.24
CA GLU A 390 17.27 15.28 -13.32
C GLU A 390 17.83 16.42 -14.18
N HIS A 391 19.14 16.42 -14.44
CA HIS A 391 19.83 17.40 -15.27
C HIS A 391 19.80 17.07 -16.77
N ASP A 392 19.36 15.87 -17.13
CA ASP A 392 19.31 15.40 -18.53
C ASP A 392 17.95 15.67 -19.18
N MET A 393 17.22 16.66 -18.69
CA MET A 393 15.91 17.06 -19.18
C MET A 393 15.97 18.32 -20.04
N VAL A 394 14.94 18.50 -20.85
CA VAL A 394 14.73 19.68 -21.69
C VAL A 394 13.32 20.20 -21.41
N THR A 395 13.17 21.51 -21.27
CA THR A 395 11.84 22.15 -21.22
C THR A 395 11.45 22.56 -22.64
N VAL A 396 10.23 22.23 -23.04
CA VAL A 396 9.67 22.58 -24.35
C VAL A 396 8.33 23.30 -24.22
N LEU A 397 7.98 24.18 -25.16
CA LEU A 397 6.63 24.72 -25.27
C LEU A 397 5.67 23.62 -25.73
N VAL A 398 4.51 23.51 -25.09
CA VAL A 398 3.45 22.59 -25.53
C VAL A 398 2.86 23.02 -26.88
N ALA A 399 2.85 24.33 -27.18
CA ALA A 399 2.24 24.87 -28.38
C ALA A 399 2.89 24.36 -29.67
N ASP A 400 4.23 24.29 -29.72
CA ASP A 400 4.98 24.01 -30.96
C ASP A 400 6.18 23.07 -30.75
N SER A 401 6.36 22.52 -29.55
CA SER A 401 7.49 21.64 -29.18
C SER A 401 8.86 22.31 -29.19
N THR A 402 8.93 23.64 -29.25
CA THR A 402 10.22 24.34 -29.25
C THR A 402 10.90 24.26 -27.88
N PRO A 403 12.21 23.97 -27.82
CA PRO A 403 12.95 23.95 -26.56
C PRO A 403 13.14 25.37 -26.02
N THR A 404 12.84 25.56 -24.73
CA THR A 404 12.95 26.86 -24.03
C THR A 404 13.98 26.87 -22.93
N ALA A 405 14.32 25.70 -22.35
CA ALA A 405 15.36 25.57 -21.35
C ALA A 405 15.99 24.16 -21.34
N GLY A 406 17.20 24.06 -20.77
CA GLY A 406 17.98 22.82 -20.72
C GLY A 406 19.24 22.87 -21.59
N SER A 407 20.21 22.03 -21.29
CA SER A 407 21.50 21.94 -22.01
C SER A 407 21.51 20.88 -23.12
N ARG A 408 20.45 20.08 -23.23
CA ARG A 408 20.30 18.95 -24.16
C ARG A 408 19.35 19.30 -25.31
N LYS A 409 19.46 18.53 -26.40
CA LYS A 409 18.45 18.54 -27.48
C LYS A 409 17.25 17.69 -27.05
N PRO A 410 15.99 18.13 -27.28
CA PRO A 410 14.81 17.33 -26.98
C PRO A 410 14.74 16.07 -27.86
N SER A 411 14.01 15.04 -27.42
CA SER A 411 13.79 13.82 -28.20
C SER A 411 13.12 14.13 -29.55
N ALA A 412 13.39 13.32 -30.58
CA ALA A 412 12.68 13.42 -31.86
C ALA A 412 11.16 13.20 -31.71
N GLU A 413 10.76 12.38 -30.72
CA GLU A 413 9.38 12.02 -30.38
C GLU A 413 8.66 13.10 -29.56
N THR A 414 9.26 14.27 -29.33
CA THR A 414 8.64 15.34 -28.52
C THR A 414 7.28 15.77 -29.08
N THR A 415 7.12 15.78 -30.41
CA THR A 415 5.87 16.14 -31.08
C THR A 415 4.71 15.20 -30.74
N ILE A 416 5.00 13.93 -30.42
CA ILE A 416 4.00 12.94 -29.98
C ILE A 416 3.44 13.34 -28.60
N HIS A 417 4.31 13.80 -27.69
CA HIS A 417 3.91 14.20 -26.35
C HIS A 417 3.08 15.49 -26.38
N THR A 418 3.54 16.48 -27.14
CA THR A 418 2.85 17.77 -27.21
C THR A 418 1.51 17.66 -27.96
N ALA A 419 1.38 16.74 -28.93
CA ALA A 419 0.10 16.41 -29.54
C ALA A 419 -0.94 15.93 -28.51
N ALA A 420 -0.55 15.01 -27.60
CA ALA A 420 -1.42 14.56 -26.51
C ALA A 420 -1.77 15.72 -25.56
N TYR A 421 -0.82 16.59 -25.20
CA TYR A 421 -1.08 17.72 -24.31
C TYR A 421 -1.98 18.81 -24.92
N ARG A 422 -1.95 19.01 -26.24
CA ARG A 422 -2.80 19.99 -26.93
C ARG A 422 -4.25 19.53 -27.06
N THR A 423 -4.49 18.22 -27.10
CA THR A 423 -5.80 17.63 -27.39
C THR A 423 -6.49 17.01 -26.18
N THR A 424 -5.76 16.83 -25.07
CA THR A 424 -6.27 16.17 -23.87
C THR A 424 -5.94 16.95 -22.59
N SER A 425 -6.52 16.53 -21.46
CA SER A 425 -6.20 17.05 -20.12
C SER A 425 -4.92 16.49 -19.52
N ALA A 426 -4.12 15.72 -20.29
CA ALA A 426 -2.93 15.05 -19.81
C ALA A 426 -1.95 16.00 -19.11
N GLN A 427 -1.39 15.53 -17.99
CA GLN A 427 -0.31 16.17 -17.24
C GLN A 427 1.00 15.39 -17.34
N ALA A 428 0.98 14.14 -17.81
CA ALA A 428 2.17 13.38 -18.11
C ALA A 428 1.97 12.45 -19.31
N VAL A 429 3.06 12.16 -20.02
CA VAL A 429 3.08 11.25 -21.17
C VAL A 429 4.30 10.35 -21.05
N VAL A 430 4.09 9.05 -21.22
CA VAL A 430 5.10 7.98 -21.22
C VAL A 430 5.07 7.31 -22.58
N HIS A 431 6.17 7.40 -23.31
CA HIS A 431 6.38 6.69 -24.56
C HIS A 431 7.48 5.65 -24.38
N ILE A 432 7.13 4.38 -24.58
CA ILE A 432 8.00 3.23 -24.31
C ILE A 432 7.88 2.18 -25.41
N HIS A 433 8.88 1.32 -25.52
CA HIS A 433 9.02 0.32 -26.58
C HIS A 433 9.03 -1.11 -25.98
N PRO A 434 7.94 -1.53 -25.30
CA PRO A 434 7.92 -2.83 -24.64
C PRO A 434 7.63 -3.95 -25.66
N PRO A 435 8.20 -5.16 -25.46
CA PRO A 435 8.33 -6.16 -26.51
C PRO A 435 6.98 -6.73 -27.00
N PHE A 436 6.03 -7.03 -26.12
CA PHE A 436 4.78 -7.67 -26.51
C PHE A 436 3.84 -6.70 -27.22
N ALA A 437 3.69 -5.48 -26.71
CA ALA A 437 2.91 -4.43 -27.34
C ALA A 437 3.49 -4.06 -28.71
N THR A 438 4.82 -3.94 -28.83
CA THR A 438 5.48 -3.62 -30.11
C THR A 438 5.29 -4.75 -31.13
N ALA A 439 5.42 -6.01 -30.70
CA ALA A 439 5.17 -7.17 -31.55
C ALA A 439 3.71 -7.23 -32.03
N LEU A 440 2.75 -6.98 -31.13
CA LEU A 440 1.34 -6.98 -31.45
C LEU A 440 0.98 -5.85 -32.44
N ALA A 441 1.46 -4.62 -32.18
CA ALA A 441 1.28 -3.47 -33.06
C ALA A 441 1.83 -3.72 -34.47
N THR A 442 2.99 -4.37 -34.57
CA THR A 442 3.61 -4.72 -35.87
C THR A 442 2.72 -5.65 -36.69
N ARG A 443 1.95 -6.51 -36.04
CA ARG A 443 1.10 -7.50 -36.71
C ARG A 443 -0.25 -6.94 -37.16
N VAL A 444 -0.79 -5.95 -36.44
CA VAL A 444 -2.13 -5.37 -36.70
C VAL A 444 -2.10 -3.99 -37.35
N GLY A 445 -0.96 -3.31 -37.27
CA GLY A 445 -0.77 -1.98 -37.83
C GLY A 445 -0.63 -1.99 -39.34
N ALA A 446 -1.06 -0.91 -39.99
CA ALA A 446 -0.79 -0.64 -41.40
C ALA A 446 0.40 0.32 -41.54
N SER A 447 1.05 0.29 -42.71
CA SER A 447 2.18 1.17 -43.03
C SER A 447 1.74 2.56 -43.51
N ASP A 448 0.47 2.73 -43.89
CA ASP A 448 -0.04 3.94 -44.55
C ASP A 448 -1.34 4.50 -43.97
N ALA A 449 -1.99 3.81 -43.04
CA ALA A 449 -3.24 4.24 -42.41
C ALA A 449 -3.29 3.91 -40.91
N VAL A 450 -4.03 4.72 -40.16
CA VAL A 450 -4.34 4.41 -38.75
C VAL A 450 -5.33 3.25 -38.72
N THR A 451 -5.00 2.19 -38.00
CA THR A 451 -5.89 1.05 -37.73
C THR A 451 -6.33 1.07 -36.27
N THR A 452 -7.25 0.17 -35.90
CA THR A 452 -7.73 0.04 -34.52
C THR A 452 -7.49 -1.38 -34.05
N LEU A 453 -6.92 -1.51 -32.85
CA LEU A 453 -6.78 -2.77 -32.13
C LEU A 453 -7.88 -2.87 -31.08
N ARG A 454 -8.86 -3.74 -31.32
CA ARG A 454 -9.90 -4.09 -30.35
C ARG A 454 -9.43 -5.20 -29.42
N ILE A 455 -9.70 -5.07 -28.13
CA ILE A 455 -9.39 -6.09 -27.12
C ILE A 455 -10.60 -6.26 -26.21
N THR A 456 -11.03 -7.50 -25.99
CA THR A 456 -12.21 -7.84 -25.17
C THR A 456 -11.86 -8.83 -24.06
N ASP A 457 -12.68 -8.86 -23.00
CA ASP A 457 -12.74 -9.93 -22.00
C ASP A 457 -11.46 -10.14 -21.17
N TYR A 458 -10.71 -9.06 -20.92
CA TYR A 458 -9.57 -9.05 -19.99
C TYR A 458 -9.76 -8.02 -18.88
N GLU A 459 -9.54 -8.44 -17.64
CA GLU A 459 -9.67 -7.57 -16.44
C GLU A 459 -8.75 -6.34 -16.49
N LEU A 460 -7.57 -6.49 -17.11
CA LEU A 460 -6.58 -5.42 -17.25
C LEU A 460 -7.07 -4.23 -18.11
N ILE A 461 -8.16 -4.37 -18.87
CA ILE A 461 -8.77 -3.28 -19.66
C ILE A 461 -9.16 -2.10 -18.76
N LYS A 462 -9.60 -2.35 -17.53
CA LYS A 462 -9.98 -1.32 -16.55
C LYS A 462 -8.83 -0.35 -16.24
N GLY A 463 -7.58 -0.81 -16.33
CA GLY A 463 -6.38 -0.01 -16.12
C GLY A 463 -6.06 0.98 -17.25
N LEU A 464 -6.73 0.86 -18.40
CA LEU A 464 -6.43 1.64 -19.62
C LEU A 464 -7.26 2.91 -19.77
N GLY A 465 -8.25 3.13 -18.90
CA GLY A 465 -9.05 4.38 -18.89
C GLY A 465 -10.10 4.51 -19.99
N GLY A 466 -10.58 3.39 -20.54
CA GLY A 466 -11.71 3.36 -21.49
C GLY A 466 -13.08 3.55 -20.81
N THR A 467 -14.11 3.85 -21.60
CA THR A 467 -15.49 4.03 -21.12
C THR A 467 -16.22 2.72 -20.81
N GLU A 468 -15.74 1.60 -21.36
CA GLU A 468 -16.30 0.28 -21.16
C GLU A 468 -15.29 -0.64 -20.45
N PRO A 469 -15.66 -1.35 -19.38
CA PRO A 469 -14.73 -2.14 -18.58
C PRO A 469 -14.29 -3.46 -19.24
N ALA A 470 -14.99 -3.90 -20.27
CA ALA A 470 -14.81 -5.22 -20.90
C ALA A 470 -14.28 -5.15 -22.34
N VAL A 471 -14.26 -3.96 -22.96
CA VAL A 471 -13.84 -3.75 -24.36
C VAL A 471 -13.04 -2.47 -24.45
N ILE A 472 -11.96 -2.48 -25.22
CA ILE A 472 -11.20 -1.28 -25.56
C ILE A 472 -10.75 -1.29 -27.02
N ASP A 473 -10.89 -0.13 -27.66
CA ASP A 473 -10.44 0.14 -29.02
C ASP A 473 -9.24 1.08 -28.98
N ILE A 474 -8.06 0.57 -29.26
CA ILE A 474 -6.80 1.32 -29.17
C ILE A 474 -6.32 1.66 -30.60
N PRO A 475 -6.07 2.94 -30.92
CA PRO A 475 -5.58 3.32 -32.24
C PRO A 475 -4.12 2.86 -32.44
N VAL A 476 -3.81 2.45 -33.67
CA VAL A 476 -2.49 1.99 -34.11
C VAL A 476 -2.03 2.87 -35.27
N PHE A 477 -1.06 3.73 -35.01
CA PHE A 477 -0.55 4.71 -35.97
C PHE A 477 0.59 4.14 -36.82
N PRO A 478 0.69 4.52 -38.10
CA PRO A 478 1.88 4.23 -38.92
C PRO A 478 3.15 4.84 -38.33
N ASN A 479 4.26 4.11 -38.44
CA ASN A 479 5.57 4.62 -38.06
C ASN A 479 6.23 5.36 -39.22
N TRP A 480 5.99 6.67 -39.31
CA TRP A 480 6.61 7.52 -40.31
C TRP A 480 8.08 7.81 -39.99
N ALA A 481 8.94 7.84 -41.01
CA ALA A 481 10.32 8.31 -40.86
C ALA A 481 10.40 9.78 -40.40
N ASP A 482 9.38 10.58 -40.77
CA ASP A 482 9.18 11.94 -40.30
C ASP A 482 8.35 11.94 -39.00
N VAL A 483 9.02 11.88 -37.85
CA VAL A 483 8.37 11.79 -36.53
C VAL A 483 7.37 12.93 -36.24
N PRO A 484 7.63 14.20 -36.61
CA PRO A 484 6.63 15.27 -36.56
C PRO A 484 5.28 14.92 -37.21
N ARG A 485 5.27 14.16 -38.32
CA ARG A 485 4.04 13.70 -38.96
C ARG A 485 3.24 12.76 -38.05
N ILE A 486 3.90 11.88 -37.30
CA ILE A 486 3.25 11.00 -36.32
C ILE A 486 2.50 11.85 -35.29
N GLY A 487 3.15 12.89 -34.75
CA GLY A 487 2.52 13.82 -33.81
C GLY A 487 1.30 14.53 -34.40
N ALA A 488 1.38 14.98 -35.65
CA ALA A 488 0.24 15.63 -36.33
C ALA A 488 -0.93 14.67 -36.59
N ASP A 489 -0.64 13.41 -36.95
CA ASP A 489 -1.67 12.39 -37.13
C ASP A 489 -2.36 12.04 -35.80
N ILE A 490 -1.59 11.94 -34.70
CA ILE A 490 -2.12 11.72 -33.34
C ILE A 490 -3.01 12.88 -32.90
N GLU A 491 -2.53 14.12 -33.07
CA GLU A 491 -3.30 15.33 -32.72
C GLU A 491 -4.63 15.40 -33.47
N ARG A 492 -4.61 15.16 -34.79
CA ARG A 492 -5.83 15.11 -35.60
C ARG A 492 -6.78 14.02 -35.11
N TYR A 493 -6.26 12.81 -34.88
CA TYR A 493 -7.08 11.68 -34.44
C TYR A 493 -7.74 11.94 -33.09
N LEU A 494 -6.99 12.43 -32.09
CA LEU A 494 -7.51 12.71 -30.75
C LEU A 494 -8.51 13.87 -30.74
N ALA A 495 -8.33 14.88 -31.60
CA ALA A 495 -9.31 15.94 -31.77
C ALA A 495 -10.63 15.43 -32.38
N GLU A 496 -10.55 14.49 -33.32
CA GLU A 496 -11.72 13.84 -33.95
C GLU A 496 -12.39 12.80 -33.04
N HIS A 497 -11.64 12.20 -32.11
CA HIS A 497 -12.07 11.12 -31.22
C HIS A 497 -11.78 11.46 -29.74
N PRO A 498 -12.50 12.43 -29.13
CA PRO A 498 -12.25 12.85 -27.76
C PRO A 498 -12.51 11.76 -26.71
N ALA A 499 -13.21 10.69 -27.07
CA ALA A 499 -13.47 9.52 -26.23
C ALA A 499 -12.44 8.39 -26.42
N ALA A 500 -11.41 8.59 -27.26
CA ALA A 500 -10.35 7.63 -27.43
C ALA A 500 -9.66 7.34 -26.08
N PRO A 501 -9.27 6.09 -25.81
CA PRO A 501 -8.60 5.78 -24.56
C PRO A 501 -7.25 6.52 -24.47
N PRO A 502 -6.76 6.79 -23.25
CA PRO A 502 -5.52 7.54 -23.00
C PRO A 502 -4.23 6.77 -23.32
N ILE A 503 -4.25 5.99 -24.40
CA ILE A 503 -3.16 5.12 -24.85
C ILE A 503 -3.27 4.84 -26.35
N LEU A 504 -2.12 4.69 -27.02
CA LEU A 504 -2.03 4.37 -28.45
C LEU A 504 -0.81 3.50 -28.78
N PHE A 505 -0.83 2.86 -29.95
CA PHE A 505 0.31 2.16 -30.54
C PHE A 505 0.89 2.93 -31.73
N ILE A 506 2.17 2.67 -32.00
CA ILE A 506 2.84 3.04 -33.25
C ILE A 506 3.48 1.77 -33.83
N THR A 507 3.09 1.39 -35.06
CA THR A 507 3.45 0.13 -35.72
C THR A 507 4.97 -0.09 -35.76
N GLY A 508 5.46 -1.16 -35.12
CA GLY A 508 6.90 -1.49 -35.11
C GLY A 508 7.78 -0.47 -34.38
N HIS A 509 7.18 0.34 -33.51
CA HIS A 509 7.88 1.40 -32.77
C HIS A 509 7.65 1.26 -31.26
N GLY A 510 6.41 1.34 -30.79
CA GLY A 510 6.11 1.28 -29.36
C GLY A 510 4.72 1.76 -29.03
N ILE A 511 4.53 2.16 -27.77
CA ILE A 511 3.26 2.69 -27.26
C ILE A 511 3.44 4.06 -26.62
N THR A 512 2.38 4.85 -26.62
CA THR A 512 2.32 6.12 -25.88
C THR A 512 1.09 6.11 -25.00
N ALA A 513 1.30 6.31 -23.70
CA ALA A 513 0.24 6.45 -22.71
C ALA A 513 0.33 7.82 -22.04
N TRP A 514 -0.80 8.37 -21.64
CA TRP A 514 -0.85 9.65 -20.93
C TRP A 514 -1.80 9.59 -19.73
N GLY A 515 -1.73 10.57 -18.84
CA GLY A 515 -2.61 10.64 -17.68
C GLY A 515 -2.51 11.94 -16.88
N ASP A 516 -3.30 12.00 -15.80
CA ASP A 516 -3.39 13.14 -14.88
C ASP A 516 -2.12 13.32 -14.04
N ASN A 517 -1.28 12.30 -14.00
CA ASN A 517 0.07 12.32 -13.43
C ASN A 517 0.93 11.23 -14.07
N ILE A 518 2.24 11.28 -13.80
CA ILE A 518 3.23 10.35 -14.38
C ILE A 518 3.03 8.90 -13.94
N SER A 519 2.55 8.66 -12.72
CA SER A 519 2.24 7.31 -12.24
C SER A 519 1.09 6.70 -13.04
N GLN A 520 0.01 7.45 -13.26
CA GLN A 520 -1.14 7.00 -14.05
C GLN A 520 -0.75 6.72 -15.51
N ALA A 521 0.08 7.58 -16.12
CA ALA A 521 0.59 7.35 -17.48
C ALA A 521 1.47 6.07 -17.55
N ARG A 522 2.34 5.85 -16.56
CA ARG A 522 3.14 4.62 -16.44
C ARG A 522 2.24 3.38 -16.26
N ASP A 523 1.28 3.44 -15.35
CA ASP A 523 0.43 2.30 -14.99
C ASP A 523 -0.40 1.83 -16.19
N ARG A 524 -0.92 2.79 -16.99
CA ARG A 524 -1.58 2.48 -18.27
C ARG A 524 -0.67 1.73 -19.24
N ALA A 525 0.58 2.16 -19.37
CA ALA A 525 1.56 1.50 -20.21
C ALA A 525 1.92 0.08 -19.68
N GLU A 526 2.02 -0.08 -18.36
CA GLU A 526 2.22 -1.39 -17.70
C GLU A 526 1.06 -2.34 -17.94
N CYS A 527 -0.18 -1.86 -17.74
CA CYS A 527 -1.39 -2.65 -18.00
C CYS A 527 -1.47 -3.08 -19.46
N LEU A 528 -1.14 -2.20 -20.41
CA LEU A 528 -1.19 -2.54 -21.83
C LEU A 528 -0.16 -3.60 -22.19
N GLU A 529 1.09 -3.47 -21.73
CA GLU A 529 2.11 -4.48 -22.01
C GLU A 529 1.75 -5.84 -21.41
N ALA A 530 1.29 -5.88 -20.15
CA ALA A 530 0.85 -7.13 -19.52
C ALA A 530 -0.33 -7.77 -20.27
N LEU A 531 -1.26 -6.95 -20.75
CA LEU A 531 -2.38 -7.41 -21.56
C LEU A 531 -1.90 -7.93 -22.94
N CYS A 532 -0.98 -7.23 -23.60
CA CYS A 532 -0.38 -7.69 -24.85
C CYS A 532 0.41 -8.99 -24.66
N GLU A 533 1.11 -9.15 -23.54
CA GLU A 533 1.79 -10.39 -23.17
C GLU A 533 0.81 -11.57 -23.05
N LEU A 534 -0.30 -11.38 -22.34
CA LEU A 534 -1.35 -12.40 -22.21
C LEU A 534 -1.93 -12.79 -23.57
N VAL A 535 -2.28 -11.81 -24.40
CA VAL A 535 -2.79 -12.07 -25.76
C VAL A 535 -1.75 -12.83 -26.60
N SER A 536 -0.47 -12.44 -26.52
CA SER A 536 0.62 -13.05 -27.27
C SER A 536 0.88 -14.49 -26.83
N ARG A 537 0.85 -14.76 -25.52
CA ARG A 537 1.14 -16.09 -24.95
C ARG A 537 -0.02 -17.06 -25.07
N THR A 538 -1.27 -16.57 -24.98
CA THR A 538 -2.47 -17.43 -25.04
C THR A 538 -2.92 -17.74 -26.46
N GLY A 539 -2.47 -16.98 -27.45
CA GLY A 539 -2.92 -17.13 -28.83
C GLY A 539 -4.41 -16.82 -29.03
N ARG A 540 -5.08 -16.19 -28.05
CA ARG A 540 -6.46 -15.69 -28.16
C ARG A 540 -6.49 -14.49 -29.10
N LEU A 541 -6.43 -14.76 -30.40
CA LEU A 541 -6.59 -13.75 -31.45
C LEU A 541 -8.09 -13.44 -31.69
N ASN A 542 -9.01 -14.24 -31.17
CA ASN A 542 -10.44 -13.96 -31.28
C ASN A 542 -10.90 -12.78 -30.39
N ALA A 543 -9.99 -12.14 -29.64
CA ALA A 543 -10.22 -10.83 -29.02
C ALA A 543 -10.36 -9.69 -30.07
N PHE A 544 -10.08 -9.98 -31.35
CA PHE A 544 -10.20 -9.05 -32.48
C PHE A 544 -11.54 -9.25 -33.21
N GLY A 545 -12.65 -8.97 -32.53
CA GLY A 545 -13.98 -9.10 -33.13
C GLY A 545 -14.24 -8.09 -34.26
N ALA A 546 -14.51 -8.57 -35.47
CA ALA A 546 -15.29 -7.83 -36.45
C ALA A 546 -16.70 -7.59 -35.87
N ARG A 547 -17.29 -6.43 -36.16
CA ARG A 547 -18.53 -5.96 -35.53
C ARG A 547 -19.77 -6.80 -35.83
N ASP A 548 -19.68 -7.79 -36.73
CA ASP A 548 -20.77 -8.66 -37.12
C ASP A 548 -20.24 -10.10 -37.26
N GLU A 549 -20.48 -10.93 -36.24
CA GLU A 549 -20.92 -12.32 -36.38
C GLU A 549 -21.16 -12.90 -34.97
N THR A 550 -22.43 -12.98 -34.61
CA THR A 550 -22.96 -13.76 -33.49
C THR A 550 -22.38 -15.17 -33.49
N LEU A 551 -21.73 -15.56 -32.39
CA LEU A 551 -21.52 -16.97 -32.04
C LEU A 551 -21.87 -17.15 -30.56
N GLU A 552 -23.15 -17.46 -30.34
CA GLU A 552 -23.61 -18.17 -29.15
C GLU A 552 -22.84 -19.49 -29.02
N ILE A 553 -22.26 -19.76 -27.85
CA ILE A 553 -22.13 -21.14 -27.38
C ILE A 553 -22.38 -21.15 -25.86
N GLY A 554 -23.56 -21.67 -25.50
CA GLY A 554 -23.94 -21.98 -24.13
C GLY A 554 -23.17 -23.19 -23.57
N LEU A 555 -23.33 -23.33 -22.26
CA LEU A 555 -22.96 -24.45 -21.39
C LEU A 555 -22.91 -25.82 -22.10
N ILE A 556 -21.82 -26.56 -21.93
CA ILE A 556 -21.68 -27.74 -21.04
C ILE A 556 -20.22 -27.84 -20.61
#